data_AF-A0A6N7SAJ0-F1
#
_entry.id   AF-A0A6N7SAJ0-F1
#
_cell.length_a   1.000
_cell.length_b   1.000
_cell.length_c   1.000
_cell.angle_alpha   90.00
_cell.angle_beta   90.00
_cell.angle_gamma   90.00
#
_symmetry.space_group_name_H-M   'P 1'
#
loop_
_entity.id
_entity.type
_entity.pdbx_description
1 polymer ?
#
loop_
_entity_poly.entity_id
_entity_poly.type
_entity_poly.pdbx_seq_one_letter_code
_entity_poly.pdbx_strand_id
1 'polypeptide(L)'
;MNQAEAAREAMAEWLADEHELGKLPAQIELTDEFDLHDLHYYVFRYQPESANTDWLLGVAGGYEKDELEHCGHVFSEMEVYNPETAVDQAIQLVEQVRAYYMKEAEEQTEGNGPFAGFVLLSEAAWDPQKLAADLRRDWQIEAADLPKDSSEPLVFEVEGMTAAISLMPAPIPDQEAERNAETNYLWPQAVEMTKQHQAHLLVAVLDQEQTAIEKASLFTKLCASCCRQAAALGVYTSGTVFQPEMYLEVAMMMNDDELPLLDWIYFGLYRSEKGMCAYTYGMQMFGKLEMEVLDSAASPQELRDFLYAIAGYVLDQDVTLNDGETIGFSAEEKLPITCAEGRSLDQKMLQIGYQPA
;
A
#
# COMPACT_ATOMS: atom_id res chain seq x y z
N MET A 1 25.54 -10.47 -32.07
CA MET A 1 24.24 -9.79 -32.07
C MET A 1 24.49 -8.36 -31.68
N ASN A 2 24.07 -7.40 -32.50
CA ASN A 2 24.10 -5.98 -32.13
C ASN A 2 22.77 -5.58 -31.46
N GLN A 3 22.70 -4.38 -30.86
CA GLN A 3 21.54 -3.93 -30.09
C GLN A 3 20.27 -3.82 -30.96
N ALA A 4 20.39 -3.40 -32.22
CA ALA A 4 19.28 -3.37 -33.17
C ALA A 4 18.75 -4.79 -33.53
N GLU A 5 19.64 -5.79 -33.64
CA GLU A 5 19.25 -7.20 -33.83
C GLU A 5 18.53 -7.74 -32.59
N ALA A 6 19.01 -7.42 -31.39
CA ALA A 6 18.38 -7.81 -30.13
C ALA A 6 16.99 -7.16 -29.98
N ALA A 7 16.86 -5.86 -30.29
CA ALA A 7 15.59 -5.15 -30.27
C ALA A 7 14.58 -5.72 -31.27
N ARG A 8 15.05 -6.13 -32.46
CA ARG A 8 14.20 -6.79 -33.46
C ARG A 8 13.71 -8.16 -32.98
N GLU A 9 14.57 -8.93 -32.31
CA GLU A 9 14.19 -10.23 -31.73
C GLU A 9 13.19 -10.04 -30.59
N ALA A 10 13.45 -9.12 -29.66
CA ALA A 10 12.53 -8.79 -28.57
C ALA A 10 11.16 -8.34 -29.10
N MET A 11 11.11 -7.49 -30.12
CA MET A 11 9.85 -7.08 -30.75
C MET A 11 9.11 -8.24 -31.39
N ALA A 12 9.83 -9.14 -32.08
CA ALA A 12 9.21 -10.30 -32.71
C ALA A 12 8.68 -11.30 -31.68
N GLU A 13 9.39 -11.51 -30.58
CA GLU A 13 8.97 -12.36 -29.46
C GLU A 13 7.75 -11.77 -28.75
N TRP A 14 7.75 -10.48 -28.45
CA TRP A 14 6.62 -9.79 -27.84
C TRP A 14 5.36 -9.90 -28.70
N LEU A 15 5.47 -9.64 -30.01
CA LEU A 15 4.35 -9.80 -30.94
C LEU A 15 3.83 -11.24 -31.04
N ALA A 16 4.67 -12.23 -30.76
CA ALA A 16 4.28 -13.64 -30.81
C ALA A 16 3.50 -14.12 -29.58
N ASP A 17 3.41 -13.30 -28.52
CA ASP A 17 2.60 -13.60 -27.34
C ASP A 17 1.13 -13.79 -27.70
N GLU A 18 0.44 -14.67 -26.96
CA GLU A 18 -0.96 -15.01 -27.20
C GLU A 18 -1.93 -13.84 -27.01
N HIS A 19 -1.54 -12.83 -26.24
CA HIS A 19 -2.31 -11.61 -26.02
C HIS A 19 -2.13 -10.56 -27.13
N GLU A 20 -1.12 -10.75 -28.00
CA GLU A 20 -0.79 -9.87 -29.12
C GLU A 20 -1.22 -10.47 -30.48
N LEU A 21 -0.29 -10.98 -31.30
CA LEU A 21 -0.63 -11.67 -32.54
C LEU A 21 -0.78 -13.19 -32.37
N GLY A 22 -0.28 -13.75 -31.26
CA GLY A 22 -0.20 -15.20 -31.02
C GLY A 22 0.74 -15.95 -31.95
N LYS A 23 1.54 -15.23 -32.76
CA LYS A 23 2.52 -15.76 -33.72
C LYS A 23 3.50 -14.68 -34.15
N LEU A 24 4.64 -15.10 -34.69
CA LEU A 24 5.62 -14.17 -35.28
C LEU A 24 5.00 -13.36 -36.45
N PRO A 25 5.35 -12.07 -36.57
CA PRO A 25 4.91 -11.25 -37.70
C PRO A 25 5.47 -11.79 -39.02
N ALA A 26 4.74 -11.58 -40.12
CA ALA A 26 5.16 -12.02 -41.44
C ALA A 26 6.40 -11.27 -41.94
N GLN A 27 6.50 -9.98 -41.62
CA GLN A 27 7.66 -9.13 -41.89
C GLN A 27 7.85 -8.14 -40.74
N ILE A 28 9.10 -7.79 -40.44
CA ILE A 28 9.46 -6.76 -39.47
C ILE A 28 10.73 -6.06 -39.95
N GLU A 29 10.70 -4.73 -39.99
CA GLU A 29 11.78 -3.89 -40.50
C GLU A 29 12.06 -2.74 -39.54
N LEU A 30 13.33 -2.51 -39.22
CA LEU A 30 13.78 -1.33 -38.50
C LEU A 30 13.66 -0.11 -39.43
N THR A 31 13.05 0.98 -38.96
CA THR A 31 12.91 2.21 -39.75
C THR A 31 13.71 3.37 -39.19
N ASP A 32 13.67 3.56 -37.87
CA ASP A 32 14.25 4.72 -37.18
C ASP A 32 14.74 4.34 -35.78
N GLU A 33 15.49 5.25 -35.16
CA GLU A 33 15.99 5.13 -33.79
C GLU A 33 15.95 6.52 -33.11
N PHE A 34 15.80 6.54 -31.79
CA PHE A 34 15.78 7.79 -31.02
C PHE A 34 16.22 7.57 -29.57
N ASP A 35 16.66 8.65 -28.93
CA ASP A 35 16.99 8.68 -27.50
C ASP A 35 15.91 9.43 -26.72
N LEU A 36 15.49 8.87 -25.59
CA LEU A 36 14.49 9.47 -24.70
C LEU A 36 14.78 9.06 -23.25
N HIS A 37 14.82 10.03 -22.33
CA HIS A 37 15.16 9.81 -20.90
C HIS A 37 16.47 9.02 -20.68
N ASP A 38 17.52 9.37 -21.43
CA ASP A 38 18.84 8.71 -21.39
C ASP A 38 18.86 7.23 -21.82
N LEU A 39 17.77 6.75 -22.43
CA LEU A 39 17.62 5.39 -22.95
C LEU A 39 17.48 5.42 -24.48
N HIS A 40 17.98 4.36 -25.12
CA HIS A 40 17.94 4.21 -26.57
C HIS A 40 16.75 3.33 -27.01
N TYR A 41 16.10 3.71 -28.13
CA TYR A 41 14.91 3.05 -28.67
C TYR A 41 15.00 2.86 -30.18
N TYR A 42 14.40 1.76 -30.64
CA TYR A 42 14.27 1.38 -32.04
C TYR A 42 12.81 1.36 -32.48
N VAL A 43 12.54 1.95 -33.64
CA VAL A 43 11.22 1.99 -34.26
C VAL A 43 11.17 0.93 -35.36
N PHE A 44 10.18 0.06 -35.25
CA PHE A 44 9.90 -0.98 -36.22
C PHE A 44 8.60 -0.71 -36.95
N ARG A 45 8.56 -1.14 -38.21
CA ARG A 45 7.31 -1.43 -38.88
C ARG A 45 7.20 -2.94 -39.08
N TYR A 46 6.00 -3.49 -38.91
CA TYR A 46 5.78 -4.92 -39.13
C TYR A 46 4.44 -5.20 -39.83
N GLN A 47 4.35 -6.37 -40.45
CA GLN A 47 3.11 -6.88 -41.05
C GLN A 47 2.63 -8.10 -40.26
N PRO A 48 1.43 -8.09 -39.69
CA PRO A 48 0.89 -9.23 -38.94
C PRO A 48 0.79 -10.52 -39.78
N GLU A 49 0.44 -10.40 -41.06
CA GLU A 49 0.28 -11.51 -42.00
C GLU A 49 0.77 -11.13 -43.40
N SER A 50 1.22 -12.10 -44.19
CA SER A 50 1.72 -11.86 -45.55
C SER A 50 0.66 -11.32 -46.52
N ALA A 51 -0.63 -11.44 -46.18
CA ALA A 51 -1.74 -10.92 -46.95
C ALA A 51 -2.15 -9.49 -46.53
N ASN A 52 -1.62 -8.98 -45.42
CA ASN A 52 -1.92 -7.64 -44.95
C ASN A 52 -1.19 -6.59 -45.80
N THR A 53 -1.90 -5.56 -46.24
CA THR A 53 -1.31 -4.45 -47.01
C THR A 53 -0.70 -3.39 -46.12
N ASP A 54 -1.17 -3.30 -44.87
CA ASP A 54 -0.81 -2.23 -43.97
C ASP A 54 0.37 -2.66 -43.10
N TRP A 55 1.33 -1.75 -42.96
CA TRP A 55 2.42 -1.87 -42.00
C TRP A 55 1.97 -1.23 -40.70
N LEU A 56 2.26 -1.87 -39.57
CA LEU A 56 1.94 -1.39 -38.24
C LEU A 56 3.21 -0.92 -37.52
N LEU A 57 3.07 0.05 -36.63
CA LEU A 57 4.15 0.65 -35.84
C LEU A 57 4.44 -0.20 -34.60
N GLY A 58 5.71 -0.48 -34.33
CA GLY A 58 6.17 -1.09 -33.09
C GLY A 58 7.38 -0.36 -32.54
N VAL A 59 7.55 -0.38 -31.22
CA VAL A 59 8.71 0.18 -30.55
C VAL A 59 9.35 -0.88 -29.68
N ALA A 60 10.68 -0.93 -29.70
CA ALA A 60 11.47 -1.72 -28.76
C ALA A 60 12.65 -0.88 -28.27
N GLY A 61 12.76 -0.70 -26.96
CA GLY A 61 13.81 0.14 -26.39
C GLY A 61 13.89 0.07 -24.89
N GLY A 62 14.56 1.07 -24.31
CA GLY A 62 14.94 1.04 -22.90
C GLY A 62 16.33 0.46 -22.68
N TYR A 63 17.23 0.62 -23.66
CA TYR A 63 18.61 0.14 -23.56
C TYR A 63 19.53 1.23 -23.01
N GLU A 64 20.40 0.85 -22.09
CA GLU A 64 21.48 1.71 -21.62
C GLU A 64 22.74 1.51 -22.48
N LYS A 65 23.20 2.57 -23.16
CA LYS A 65 24.48 2.57 -23.91
C LYS A 65 24.56 1.38 -24.89
N ASP A 66 25.55 0.50 -24.72
CA ASP A 66 25.81 -0.67 -25.59
C ASP A 66 25.20 -1.97 -25.02
N GLU A 67 24.36 -1.89 -23.99
CA GLU A 67 23.74 -3.08 -23.37
C GLU A 67 22.69 -3.72 -24.27
N LEU A 68 22.56 -5.04 -24.20
CA LEU A 68 21.61 -5.80 -25.02
C LEU A 68 20.32 -6.16 -24.27
N GLU A 69 20.24 -5.83 -22.99
CA GLU A 69 19.05 -6.00 -22.15
C GLU A 69 18.29 -4.66 -22.08
N HIS A 70 16.97 -4.72 -22.20
CA HIS A 70 16.10 -3.53 -22.14
C HIS A 70 15.22 -3.54 -20.90
N CYS A 71 14.82 -2.36 -20.41
CA CYS A 71 13.94 -2.23 -19.25
C CYS A 71 12.44 -2.43 -19.56
N GLY A 72 12.10 -3.36 -20.46
CA GLY A 72 10.71 -3.75 -20.74
C GLY A 72 9.88 -2.84 -21.67
N HIS A 73 10.48 -1.87 -22.38
CA HIS A 73 9.74 -1.01 -23.32
C HIS A 73 9.65 -1.62 -24.74
N VAL A 74 8.98 -2.77 -24.87
CA VAL A 74 8.69 -3.42 -26.16
C VAL A 74 7.19 -3.58 -26.33
N PHE A 75 6.57 -2.88 -27.28
CA PHE A 75 5.12 -2.91 -27.47
C PHE A 75 4.65 -2.25 -28.77
N SER A 76 3.38 -2.47 -29.11
CA SER A 76 2.67 -1.87 -30.25
C SER A 76 1.19 -1.70 -29.95
N GLU A 77 0.61 -0.55 -30.26
CA GLU A 77 -0.86 -0.33 -30.23
C GLU A 77 -1.54 -0.76 -31.55
N MET A 78 -0.84 -1.52 -32.39
CA MET A 78 -1.33 -2.00 -33.69
C MET A 78 -1.77 -0.86 -34.64
N GLU A 79 -1.22 0.35 -34.45
CA GLU A 79 -1.50 1.51 -35.29
C GLU A 79 -0.79 1.42 -36.65
N VAL A 80 -1.43 1.95 -37.70
CA VAL A 80 -0.85 1.99 -39.05
C VAL A 80 0.39 2.88 -39.06
N TYR A 81 1.51 2.31 -39.51
CA TYR A 81 2.78 3.00 -39.66
C TYR A 81 2.69 4.12 -40.69
N ASN A 82 3.07 5.32 -40.29
CA ASN A 82 3.24 6.47 -41.16
C ASN A 82 4.67 7.03 -41.01
N PRO A 83 5.48 7.05 -42.08
CA PRO A 83 6.88 7.50 -41.99
C PRO A 83 7.04 8.97 -41.57
N GLU A 84 6.02 9.82 -41.77
CA GLU A 84 6.10 11.23 -41.36
C GLU A 84 5.89 11.43 -39.86
N THR A 85 5.26 10.48 -39.16
CA THR A 85 4.87 10.60 -37.75
C THR A 85 5.38 9.45 -36.87
N ALA A 86 6.06 8.46 -37.44
CA ALA A 86 6.43 7.23 -36.75
C ALA A 86 7.25 7.47 -35.47
N VAL A 87 8.22 8.39 -35.50
CA VAL A 87 9.05 8.71 -34.34
C VAL A 87 8.24 9.43 -33.25
N ASP A 88 7.38 10.40 -33.63
CA ASP A 88 6.55 11.13 -32.67
C ASP A 88 5.52 10.20 -32.00
N GLN A 89 4.91 9.29 -32.77
CA GLN A 89 3.99 8.27 -32.25
C GLN A 89 4.71 7.28 -31.33
N ALA A 90 5.92 6.85 -31.73
CA ALA A 90 6.78 6.00 -30.90
C ALA A 90 7.15 6.65 -29.56
N ILE A 91 7.48 7.95 -29.56
CA ILE A 91 7.75 8.71 -28.32
C ILE A 91 6.50 8.77 -27.43
N GLN A 92 5.32 9.04 -28.00
CA GLN A 92 4.06 9.09 -27.24
C GLN A 92 3.74 7.73 -26.59
N LEU A 93 3.94 6.66 -27.33
CA LEU A 93 3.81 5.28 -26.87
C LEU A 93 4.73 5.01 -25.67
N VAL A 94 6.02 5.37 -25.76
CA VAL A 94 6.98 5.24 -24.65
C VAL A 94 6.56 6.03 -23.42
N GLU A 95 6.11 7.28 -23.59
CA GLU A 95 5.64 8.10 -22.46
C GLU A 95 4.37 7.53 -21.80
N GLN A 96 3.45 6.95 -22.57
CA GLN A 96 2.23 6.32 -22.03
C GLN A 96 2.55 5.09 -21.19
N VAL A 97 3.39 4.18 -21.71
CA VAL A 97 3.80 2.97 -20.99
C VAL A 97 4.63 3.34 -19.76
N ARG A 98 5.52 4.33 -19.88
CA ARG A 98 6.29 4.83 -18.73
C ARG A 98 5.38 5.44 -17.66
N ALA A 99 4.38 6.24 -18.05
CA ALA A 99 3.40 6.79 -17.12
C ALA A 99 2.54 5.69 -16.45
N TYR A 100 2.19 4.63 -17.20
CA TYR A 100 1.50 3.47 -16.65
C TYR A 100 2.36 2.76 -15.59
N TYR A 101 3.62 2.44 -15.91
CA TYR A 101 4.52 1.80 -14.94
C TYR A 101 4.89 2.72 -13.77
N MET A 102 5.01 4.04 -13.96
CA MET A 102 5.18 4.99 -12.85
C MET A 102 3.96 5.00 -11.95
N LYS A 103 2.76 5.00 -12.53
CA LYS A 103 1.51 4.97 -11.75
C LYS A 103 1.35 3.63 -11.02
N GLU A 104 1.66 2.50 -11.66
CA GLU A 104 1.68 1.20 -10.98
C GLU A 104 2.75 1.15 -9.89
N ALA A 105 3.93 1.73 -10.11
CA ALA A 105 4.97 1.82 -9.09
C ALA A 105 4.55 2.73 -7.93
N GLU A 106 3.89 3.86 -8.20
CA GLU A 106 3.31 4.75 -7.18
C GLU A 106 2.21 4.01 -6.38
N GLU A 107 1.30 3.29 -7.05
CA GLU A 107 0.27 2.46 -6.44
C GLU A 107 0.87 1.26 -5.66
N GLN A 108 2.01 0.71 -6.10
CA GLN A 108 2.73 -0.36 -5.39
C GLN A 108 3.61 0.17 -4.24
N THR A 109 4.04 1.43 -4.27
CA THR A 109 4.83 2.04 -3.18
C THR A 109 4.01 2.33 -1.93
N GLU A 110 2.67 2.33 -1.99
CA GLU A 110 1.81 2.42 -0.80
C GLU A 110 1.96 1.22 0.16
N GLY A 111 2.56 0.11 -0.26
CA GLY A 111 2.85 -1.06 0.60
C GLY A 111 4.26 -1.11 1.21
N ASN A 112 5.17 -0.19 0.85
CA ASN A 112 6.58 -0.21 1.27
C ASN A 112 7.09 1.09 1.90
N GLY A 113 6.18 2.01 2.23
CA GLY A 113 6.50 3.20 3.02
C GLY A 113 6.92 2.88 4.47
N PRO A 114 7.49 3.85 5.19
CA PRO A 114 7.74 3.69 6.62
C PRO A 114 6.42 3.47 7.36
N PHE A 115 6.41 2.57 8.35
CA PHE A 115 5.28 2.48 9.28
C PHE A 115 5.33 3.70 10.20
N ALA A 116 4.44 4.65 9.97
CA ALA A 116 4.43 5.91 10.70
C ALA A 116 3.03 6.28 11.20
N GLY A 117 3.00 6.95 12.34
CA GLY A 117 1.77 7.46 12.95
C GLY A 117 2.09 8.35 14.13
N PHE A 118 1.05 8.74 14.86
CA PHE A 118 1.16 9.79 15.87
C PHE A 118 0.64 9.34 17.23
N VAL A 119 1.34 9.72 18.30
CA VAL A 119 0.77 9.67 19.65
C VAL A 119 0.46 11.09 20.07
N LEU A 120 -0.84 11.38 20.23
CA LEU A 120 -1.34 12.70 20.58
C LEU A 120 -1.04 13.01 22.03
N LEU A 121 -0.56 14.22 22.31
CA LEU A 121 -0.16 14.66 23.65
C LEU A 121 -0.94 15.90 24.09
N SER A 122 -1.35 15.92 25.36
CA SER A 122 -2.00 17.08 26.00
C SER A 122 -1.08 18.28 26.17
N GLU A 123 0.24 18.06 26.18
CA GLU A 123 1.28 19.08 26.26
C GLU A 123 2.54 18.62 25.49
N ALA A 124 3.39 19.56 25.10
CA ALA A 124 4.64 19.27 24.37
C ALA A 124 5.73 18.69 25.29
N ALA A 125 5.45 17.56 25.93
CA ALA A 125 6.34 16.91 26.87
C ALA A 125 6.25 15.38 26.77
N TRP A 126 7.40 14.73 26.82
CA TRP A 126 7.55 13.28 26.94
C TRP A 126 8.87 12.97 27.65
N ASP A 127 8.99 11.75 28.14
CA ASP A 127 10.16 11.23 28.86
C ASP A 127 10.79 10.07 28.06
N PRO A 128 11.89 10.34 27.31
CA PRO A 128 12.61 9.32 26.55
C PRO A 128 13.19 8.21 27.43
N GLN A 129 13.62 8.53 28.66
CA GLN A 129 14.16 7.53 29.59
C GLN A 129 13.07 6.59 30.09
N LYS A 130 11.89 7.13 30.39
CA LYS A 130 10.71 6.34 30.71
C LYS A 130 10.28 5.46 29.53
N LEU A 131 10.27 6.01 28.31
CA LEU A 131 9.94 5.23 27.11
C LEU A 131 10.90 4.03 26.98
N ALA A 132 12.20 4.27 27.09
CA ALA A 132 13.20 3.21 27.03
C ALA A 132 13.03 2.15 28.13
N ALA A 133 12.66 2.57 29.35
CA ALA A 133 12.37 1.64 30.44
C ALA A 133 11.11 0.81 30.19
N ASP A 134 10.06 1.41 29.63
CA ASP A 134 8.83 0.70 29.24
C ASP A 134 9.09 -0.27 28.09
N LEU A 135 9.85 0.12 27.07
CA LEU A 135 10.25 -0.74 25.95
C LEU A 135 11.03 -1.98 26.42
N ARG A 136 11.99 -1.77 27.32
CA ARG A 136 12.77 -2.87 27.91
C ARG A 136 11.89 -3.80 28.74
N ARG A 137 10.99 -3.24 29.56
CA ARG A 137 10.13 -4.02 30.47
C ARG A 137 9.13 -4.88 29.69
N ASP A 138 8.44 -4.27 28.73
CA ASP A 138 7.30 -4.89 28.07
C ASP A 138 7.73 -5.75 26.88
N TRP A 139 8.82 -5.39 26.20
CA TRP A 139 9.20 -5.98 24.91
C TRP A 139 10.65 -6.46 24.81
N GLN A 140 11.44 -6.27 25.87
CA GLN A 140 12.88 -6.58 25.87
C GLN A 140 13.68 -5.80 24.80
N ILE A 141 13.16 -4.65 24.37
CA ILE A 141 13.81 -3.77 23.38
C ILE A 141 14.73 -2.78 24.09
N GLU A 142 15.96 -2.68 23.62
CA GLU A 142 16.99 -1.78 24.14
C GLU A 142 17.12 -0.54 23.26
N ALA A 143 16.60 0.59 23.73
CA ALA A 143 16.81 1.88 23.06
C ALA A 143 18.20 2.44 23.43
N ALA A 144 19.10 2.49 22.44
CA ALA A 144 20.43 3.09 22.57
C ALA A 144 20.38 4.62 22.43
N ASP A 145 21.46 5.30 22.84
CA ASP A 145 21.70 6.72 22.58
C ASP A 145 20.53 7.66 22.93
N LEU A 146 19.96 7.47 24.13
CA LEU A 146 18.82 8.28 24.60
C LEU A 146 19.15 9.78 24.55
N PRO A 147 18.24 10.60 24.00
CA PRO A 147 18.45 12.03 23.91
C PRO A 147 18.53 12.65 25.32
N LYS A 148 19.38 13.67 25.45
CA LYS A 148 19.55 14.40 26.72
C LYS A 148 18.46 15.46 26.91
N ASP A 149 17.88 15.91 25.80
CA ASP A 149 16.82 16.90 25.72
C ASP A 149 15.64 16.26 24.99
N SER A 150 14.43 16.37 25.53
CA SER A 150 13.22 15.77 24.93
C SER A 150 12.81 16.43 23.61
N SER A 151 13.43 17.55 23.22
CA SER A 151 13.27 18.13 21.89
C SER A 151 14.10 17.42 20.80
N GLU A 152 15.12 16.64 21.18
CA GLU A 152 15.89 15.82 20.25
C GLU A 152 15.14 14.52 19.94
N PRO A 153 15.18 14.03 18.69
CA PRO A 153 14.56 12.75 18.34
C PRO A 153 15.32 11.59 19.00
N LEU A 154 14.58 10.57 19.45
CA LEU A 154 15.14 9.28 19.81
C LEU A 154 15.18 8.41 18.55
N VAL A 155 16.39 8.01 18.14
CA VAL A 155 16.60 7.13 16.98
C VAL A 155 17.51 5.99 17.38
N PHE A 156 17.11 4.76 17.10
CA PHE A 156 17.88 3.56 17.43
C PHE A 156 17.52 2.39 16.51
N GLU A 157 18.43 1.42 16.43
CA GLU A 157 18.28 0.21 15.63
C GLU A 157 17.71 -0.94 16.47
N VAL A 158 16.76 -1.68 15.91
CA VAL A 158 16.16 -2.89 16.49
C VAL A 158 15.97 -3.91 15.38
N GLU A 159 16.64 -5.05 15.47
CA GLU A 159 16.47 -6.17 14.53
C GLU A 159 16.63 -5.78 13.04
N GLY A 160 17.54 -4.84 12.75
CA GLY A 160 17.79 -4.33 11.39
C GLY A 160 16.87 -3.20 10.94
N MET A 161 15.89 -2.82 11.77
CA MET A 161 14.98 -1.71 11.51
C MET A 161 15.39 -0.45 12.29
N THR A 162 15.26 0.72 11.66
CA THR A 162 15.43 2.01 12.33
C THR A 162 14.11 2.45 12.98
N ALA A 163 14.10 2.57 14.30
CA ALA A 163 13.01 3.18 15.06
C ALA A 163 13.30 4.66 15.31
N ALA A 164 12.32 5.53 15.07
CA ALA A 164 12.42 6.97 15.31
C ALA A 164 11.19 7.51 16.05
N ILE A 165 11.42 8.26 17.13
CA ILE A 165 10.39 8.98 17.89
C ILE A 165 10.78 10.44 18.02
N SER A 166 9.94 11.36 17.53
CA SER A 166 10.21 12.80 17.54
C SER A 166 9.03 13.58 18.12
N LEU A 167 9.32 14.51 19.04
CA LEU A 167 8.30 15.43 19.56
C LEU A 167 8.04 16.56 18.58
N MET A 168 6.80 16.70 18.17
CA MET A 168 6.29 17.87 17.46
C MET A 168 5.52 18.75 18.45
N PRO A 169 6.03 19.95 18.80
CA PRO A 169 5.42 20.83 19.80
C PRO A 169 4.22 21.63 19.22
N ALA A 170 3.37 20.95 18.47
CA ALA A 170 2.18 21.50 17.84
C ALA A 170 1.10 20.41 17.67
N PRO A 171 -0.19 20.76 17.68
CA PRO A 171 -1.24 19.81 17.32
C PRO A 171 -1.09 19.37 15.86
N ILE A 172 -1.73 18.26 15.51
CA ILE A 172 -1.91 17.84 14.12
C ILE A 172 -2.70 18.95 13.40
N PRO A 173 -2.23 19.42 12.22
CA PRO A 173 -2.87 20.52 11.53
C PRO A 173 -4.28 20.19 11.03
N ASP A 174 -4.98 21.24 10.63
CA ASP A 174 -6.26 21.16 9.90
C ASP A 174 -7.38 20.36 10.59
N GLN A 175 -7.33 20.11 11.90
CA GLN A 175 -8.29 19.27 12.63
C GLN A 175 -8.42 17.85 12.04
N GLU A 176 -7.35 17.34 11.42
CA GLU A 176 -7.35 16.04 10.74
C GLU A 176 -7.59 14.90 11.73
N ALA A 177 -6.87 14.89 12.86
CA ALA A 177 -7.04 13.87 13.88
C ALA A 177 -8.47 13.87 14.45
N GLU A 178 -9.06 15.04 14.69
CA GLU A 178 -10.42 15.17 15.21
C GLU A 178 -11.46 14.61 14.25
N ARG A 179 -11.34 14.92 12.94
CA ARG A 179 -12.25 14.37 11.92
C ARG A 179 -12.15 12.85 11.84
N ASN A 180 -10.94 12.31 11.89
CA ASN A 180 -10.74 10.86 11.86
C ASN A 180 -11.21 10.18 13.16
N ALA A 181 -11.14 10.87 14.31
CA ALA A 181 -11.69 10.39 15.57
C ALA A 181 -13.23 10.27 15.56
N GLU A 182 -13.95 11.04 14.72
CA GLU A 182 -15.42 10.97 14.61
C GLU A 182 -15.92 9.60 14.16
N THR A 183 -15.09 8.85 13.43
CA THR A 183 -15.47 7.53 12.94
C THR A 183 -15.46 6.47 14.05
N ASN A 184 -14.68 6.67 15.12
CA ASN A 184 -14.41 5.65 16.13
C ASN A 184 -15.60 5.41 17.09
N TYR A 185 -16.45 4.45 16.75
CA TYR A 185 -17.57 4.04 17.61
C TYR A 185 -17.15 3.24 18.85
N LEU A 186 -15.91 2.75 18.94
CA LEU A 186 -15.40 2.02 20.09
C LEU A 186 -15.01 2.94 21.25
N TRP A 187 -14.75 4.22 20.95
CA TRP A 187 -14.33 5.21 21.93
C TRP A 187 -15.20 6.47 21.88
N PRO A 188 -16.30 6.53 22.65
CA PRO A 188 -17.24 7.64 22.60
C PRO A 188 -16.64 9.03 22.87
N GLN A 189 -15.53 9.09 23.62
CA GLN A 189 -14.82 10.32 23.95
C GLN A 189 -13.71 10.67 22.95
N ALA A 190 -13.53 9.92 21.85
CA ALA A 190 -12.40 10.08 20.93
C ALA A 190 -12.22 11.52 20.45
N VAL A 191 -13.29 12.16 19.98
CA VAL A 191 -13.24 13.56 19.50
C VAL A 191 -12.94 14.55 20.63
N GLU A 192 -13.55 14.36 21.81
CA GLU A 192 -13.35 15.25 22.97
C GLU A 192 -11.91 15.19 23.47
N MET A 193 -11.35 13.98 23.55
CA MET A 193 -9.97 13.76 23.99
C MET A 193 -8.97 14.21 22.93
N THR A 194 -9.23 13.92 21.65
CA THR A 194 -8.40 14.38 20.54
C THR A 194 -8.30 15.90 20.54
N LYS A 195 -9.40 16.66 20.70
CA LYS A 195 -9.37 18.15 20.75
C LYS A 195 -8.48 18.78 21.82
N GLN A 196 -8.07 18.01 22.83
CA GLN A 196 -7.21 18.50 23.91
C GLN A 196 -5.72 18.43 23.55
N HIS A 197 -5.36 17.78 22.44
CA HIS A 197 -3.97 17.64 22.06
C HIS A 197 -3.36 18.99 21.66
N GLN A 198 -2.16 19.25 22.16
CA GLN A 198 -1.38 20.47 21.87
C GLN A 198 -0.04 20.13 21.21
N ALA A 199 0.32 18.85 21.21
CA ALA A 199 1.54 18.30 20.65
C ALA A 199 1.30 16.86 20.20
N HIS A 200 2.26 16.28 19.50
CA HIS A 200 2.24 14.86 19.18
C HIS A 200 3.66 14.29 19.07
N LEU A 201 3.81 12.99 19.32
CA LEU A 201 4.99 12.24 18.95
C LEU A 201 4.77 11.68 17.54
N LEU A 202 5.67 11.97 16.62
CA LEU A 202 5.82 11.20 15.38
C LEU A 202 6.59 9.93 15.71
N VAL A 203 5.96 8.78 15.52
CA VAL A 203 6.57 7.46 15.68
C VAL A 203 6.72 6.87 14.29
N ALA A 204 7.92 6.40 13.94
CA ALA A 204 8.19 5.78 12.66
C ALA A 204 9.12 4.56 12.80
N VAL A 205 8.86 3.55 11.99
CA VAL A 205 9.74 2.41 11.75
C VAL A 205 10.11 2.42 10.27
N LEU A 206 11.40 2.54 9.98
CA LEU A 206 11.96 2.59 8.64
C LEU A 206 12.81 1.35 8.41
N ASP A 207 12.52 0.64 7.33
CA ASP A 207 13.31 -0.49 6.88
C ASP A 207 12.87 -0.94 5.46
N GLN A 208 13.78 -1.59 4.73
CA GLN A 208 13.53 -2.10 3.38
C GLN A 208 13.62 -3.63 3.25
N GLU A 209 14.09 -4.37 4.27
CA GLU A 209 14.35 -5.81 4.17
C GLU A 209 13.29 -6.67 4.89
N GLN A 210 12.73 -6.16 5.99
CA GLN A 210 11.79 -6.81 6.88
C GLN A 210 10.36 -6.79 6.35
N THR A 211 9.60 -7.79 6.77
CA THR A 211 8.20 -7.95 6.39
C THR A 211 7.33 -6.84 6.98
N ALA A 212 6.17 -6.58 6.37
CA ALA A 212 5.20 -5.62 6.89
C ALA A 212 4.74 -5.98 8.32
N ILE A 213 4.62 -7.26 8.64
CA ILE A 213 4.26 -7.75 9.98
C ILE A 213 5.33 -7.37 11.00
N GLU A 214 6.61 -7.62 10.71
CA GLU A 214 7.71 -7.26 11.63
C GLU A 214 7.77 -5.74 11.88
N LYS A 215 7.65 -4.95 10.82
CA LYS A 215 7.60 -3.48 10.90
C LYS A 215 6.40 -2.98 11.72
N ALA A 216 5.21 -3.52 11.45
CA ALA A 216 3.99 -3.20 12.18
C ALA A 216 4.08 -3.59 13.66
N SER A 217 4.64 -4.75 13.97
CA SER A 217 4.87 -5.20 15.35
C SER A 217 5.79 -4.27 16.11
N LEU A 218 6.92 -3.86 15.52
CA LEU A 218 7.80 -2.88 16.16
C LEU A 218 7.10 -1.54 16.35
N PHE A 219 6.41 -1.04 15.32
CA PHE A 219 5.64 0.20 15.38
C PHE A 219 4.61 0.19 16.50
N THR A 220 3.83 -0.89 16.63
CA THR A 220 2.84 -1.07 17.70
C THR A 220 3.50 -1.09 19.08
N LYS A 221 4.64 -1.78 19.24
CA LYS A 221 5.39 -1.80 20.52
C LYS A 221 5.84 -0.39 20.93
N LEU A 222 6.33 0.40 19.97
CA LEU A 222 6.73 1.80 20.19
C LEU A 222 5.52 2.66 20.60
N CYS A 223 4.43 2.61 19.84
CA CYS A 223 3.19 3.35 20.13
C CYS A 223 2.61 2.96 21.49
N ALA A 224 2.55 1.68 21.82
CA ALA A 224 2.08 1.19 23.12
C ALA A 224 2.95 1.67 24.29
N SER A 225 4.28 1.72 24.13
CA SER A 225 5.15 2.33 25.13
C SER A 225 4.95 3.84 25.23
N CYS A 226 4.68 4.53 24.11
CA CYS A 226 4.30 5.95 24.12
C CYS A 226 2.95 6.21 24.79
N CYS A 227 1.98 5.29 24.73
CA CYS A 227 0.71 5.39 25.47
C CYS A 227 0.90 5.50 26.99
N ARG A 228 2.05 5.05 27.52
CA ARG A 228 2.39 5.17 28.94
C ARG A 228 2.98 6.53 29.31
N GLN A 229 3.17 7.45 28.37
CA GLN A 229 3.61 8.81 28.67
C GLN A 229 2.51 9.58 29.41
N ALA A 230 2.88 10.45 30.35
CA ALA A 230 1.92 11.13 31.21
C ALA A 230 0.94 12.04 30.43
N ALA A 231 1.39 12.57 29.29
CA ALA A 231 0.61 13.45 28.44
C ALA A 231 -0.15 12.73 27.31
N ALA A 232 -0.03 11.40 27.17
CA ALA A 232 -0.66 10.66 26.06
C ALA A 232 -2.19 10.74 26.12
N LEU A 233 -2.80 11.10 24.98
CA LEU A 233 -4.26 11.24 24.83
C LEU A 233 -4.86 10.19 23.88
N GLY A 234 -4.12 9.77 22.85
CA GLY A 234 -4.60 8.83 21.84
C GLY A 234 -3.51 8.47 20.83
N VAL A 235 -3.70 7.37 20.10
CA VAL A 235 -2.83 6.97 18.99
C VAL A 235 -3.56 7.23 17.69
N TYR A 236 -3.07 8.14 16.86
CA TYR A 236 -3.63 8.43 15.55
C TYR A 236 -2.89 7.62 14.47
N THR A 237 -3.56 6.60 13.95
CA THR A 237 -3.09 5.68 12.89
C THR A 237 -4.29 5.05 12.18
N SER A 238 -4.09 4.44 11.02
CA SER A 238 -5.12 3.64 10.31
C SER A 238 -6.47 4.37 10.15
N GLY A 239 -6.42 5.67 9.85
CA GLY A 239 -7.63 6.48 9.61
C GLY A 239 -8.48 6.76 10.85
N THR A 240 -7.98 6.53 12.07
CA THR A 240 -8.72 6.82 13.31
C THR A 240 -7.82 7.08 14.52
N VAL A 241 -8.41 7.54 15.63
CA VAL A 241 -7.69 7.76 16.90
C VAL A 241 -8.11 6.68 17.91
N PHE A 242 -7.15 5.87 18.34
CA PHE A 242 -7.33 4.81 19.32
C PHE A 242 -7.15 5.32 20.76
N GLN A 243 -7.94 4.76 21.67
CA GLN A 243 -7.81 5.03 23.09
C GLN A 243 -6.49 4.40 23.63
N PRO A 244 -5.65 5.14 24.38
CA PRO A 244 -4.36 4.64 24.84
C PRO A 244 -4.42 3.33 25.63
N GLU A 245 -5.40 3.19 26.53
CA GLU A 245 -5.53 1.97 27.34
C GLU A 245 -5.92 0.77 26.48
N MET A 246 -6.86 0.94 25.55
CA MET A 246 -7.29 -0.13 24.63
C MET A 246 -6.15 -0.54 23.71
N TYR A 247 -5.42 0.43 23.14
CA TYR A 247 -4.27 0.16 22.29
C TYR A 247 -3.19 -0.62 23.03
N LEU A 248 -2.90 -0.25 24.29
CA LEU A 248 -1.94 -0.98 25.11
C LEU A 248 -2.39 -2.42 25.41
N GLU A 249 -3.67 -2.63 25.69
CA GLU A 249 -4.24 -3.96 25.96
C GLU A 249 -4.13 -4.87 24.73
N VAL A 250 -4.48 -4.36 23.54
CA VAL A 250 -4.39 -5.09 22.27
C VAL A 250 -2.92 -5.37 21.92
N ALA A 251 -2.04 -4.39 22.04
CA ALA A 251 -0.62 -4.56 21.78
C ALA A 251 0.02 -5.67 22.63
N MET A 252 -0.44 -5.85 23.88
CA MET A 252 0.11 -6.88 24.77
C MET A 252 -0.21 -8.31 24.35
N MET A 253 -1.17 -8.52 23.46
CA MET A 253 -1.46 -9.84 22.87
C MET A 253 -0.24 -10.38 22.08
N MET A 254 0.64 -9.51 21.60
CA MET A 254 1.89 -9.92 20.94
C MET A 254 2.85 -10.70 21.86
N ASN A 255 2.70 -10.62 23.18
CA ASN A 255 3.50 -11.44 24.10
C ASN A 255 3.08 -12.92 24.11
N ASP A 256 1.88 -13.22 23.60
CA ASP A 256 1.33 -14.57 23.44
C ASP A 256 1.37 -15.01 21.96
N ASP A 257 2.25 -14.40 21.14
CA ASP A 257 2.40 -14.63 19.69
C ASP A 257 1.13 -14.37 18.86
N GLU A 258 0.21 -13.53 19.36
CA GLU A 258 -1.01 -13.12 18.64
C GLU A 258 -0.84 -11.79 17.92
N LEU A 259 -1.43 -11.66 16.71
CA LEU A 259 -1.43 -10.42 15.95
C LEU A 259 -2.37 -9.38 16.61
N PRO A 260 -1.92 -8.14 16.87
CA PRO A 260 -2.73 -7.09 17.48
C PRO A 260 -3.64 -6.44 16.42
N LEU A 261 -4.53 -7.22 15.80
CA LEU A 261 -5.26 -6.82 14.59
C LEU A 261 -6.08 -5.55 14.77
N LEU A 262 -6.61 -5.29 15.98
CA LEU A 262 -7.38 -4.07 16.27
C LEU A 262 -6.51 -2.80 16.37
N ASP A 263 -5.19 -2.93 16.54
CA ASP A 263 -4.25 -1.80 16.50
C ASP A 263 -3.77 -1.49 15.08
N TRP A 264 -3.87 -2.47 14.18
CA TRP A 264 -3.43 -2.37 12.80
C TRP A 264 -4.56 -1.95 11.86
N ILE A 265 -5.72 -2.59 12.01
CA ILE A 265 -6.85 -2.46 11.10
C ILE A 265 -8.03 -1.84 11.83
N TYR A 266 -8.48 -0.70 11.32
CA TYR A 266 -9.73 -0.11 11.74
C TYR A 266 -10.91 -0.73 10.96
N PHE A 267 -11.94 -1.14 11.69
CA PHE A 267 -13.16 -1.74 11.13
C PHE A 267 -14.30 -0.75 11.17
N GLY A 268 -14.43 0.04 10.12
CA GLY A 268 -15.45 1.07 9.99
C GLY A 268 -16.84 0.48 9.72
N LEU A 269 -17.87 1.12 10.28
CA LEU A 269 -19.26 0.73 10.13
C LEU A 269 -20.11 1.94 9.79
N TYR A 270 -21.01 1.81 8.81
CA TYR A 270 -22.01 2.84 8.51
C TYR A 270 -23.28 2.22 7.97
N ARG A 271 -24.37 2.99 7.99
CA ARG A 271 -25.67 2.56 7.49
C ARG A 271 -25.98 3.26 6.18
N SER A 272 -26.29 2.49 5.15
CA SER A 272 -26.85 2.99 3.89
C SER A 272 -28.38 2.93 3.92
N GLU A 273 -29.03 3.42 2.86
CA GLU A 273 -30.48 3.26 2.68
C GLU A 273 -30.92 1.79 2.53
N LYS A 274 -30.00 0.90 2.12
CA LYS A 274 -30.29 -0.50 1.77
C LYS A 274 -29.87 -1.50 2.84
N GLY A 275 -28.93 -1.15 3.72
CA GLY A 275 -28.43 -2.07 4.74
C GLY A 275 -27.28 -1.50 5.56
N MET A 276 -26.63 -2.40 6.30
CA MET A 276 -25.37 -2.09 6.97
C MET A 276 -24.20 -2.28 6.01
N CYS A 277 -23.24 -1.36 6.10
CA CYS A 277 -21.97 -1.44 5.42
C CYS A 277 -20.83 -1.52 6.43
N ALA A 278 -19.75 -2.18 6.05
CA ALA A 278 -18.53 -2.29 6.84
C ALA A 278 -17.30 -2.23 5.93
N TYR A 279 -16.19 -1.73 6.43
CA TYR A 279 -14.94 -1.67 5.68
C TYR A 279 -13.72 -1.81 6.58
N THR A 280 -12.60 -2.23 5.99
CA THR A 280 -11.28 -2.18 6.62
C THR A 280 -10.55 -0.90 6.24
N TYR A 281 -9.69 -0.42 7.14
CA TYR A 281 -8.70 0.61 6.88
C TYR A 281 -7.40 0.22 7.59
N GLY A 282 -6.31 0.08 6.84
CA GLY A 282 -4.98 -0.27 7.33
C GLY A 282 -4.36 -1.49 6.64
N MET A 283 -5.12 -2.22 5.83
CA MET A 283 -4.63 -3.39 5.07
C MET A 283 -3.54 -2.99 4.07
N GLN A 284 -3.62 -1.77 3.52
CA GLN A 284 -2.63 -1.27 2.56
C GLN A 284 -1.22 -1.18 3.15
N MET A 285 -1.09 -0.94 4.46
CA MET A 285 0.21 -0.96 5.15
C MET A 285 0.90 -2.34 5.05
N PHE A 286 0.14 -3.39 4.76
CA PHE A 286 0.62 -4.76 4.55
C PHE A 286 0.65 -5.17 3.08
N GLY A 287 0.50 -4.22 2.15
CA GLY A 287 0.44 -4.49 0.72
C GLY A 287 -0.83 -5.24 0.29
N LYS A 288 -1.92 -5.13 1.07
CA LYS A 288 -3.20 -5.79 0.79
C LYS A 288 -4.27 -4.75 0.48
N LEU A 289 -5.18 -5.05 -0.44
CA LEU A 289 -6.33 -4.18 -0.71
C LEU A 289 -7.26 -4.13 0.51
N GLU A 290 -7.86 -2.96 0.74
CA GLU A 290 -8.94 -2.85 1.71
C GLU A 290 -10.18 -3.63 1.27
N MET A 291 -10.95 -4.11 2.24
CA MET A 291 -12.17 -4.88 2.00
C MET A 291 -13.38 -4.08 2.45
N GLU A 292 -14.51 -4.26 1.76
CA GLU A 292 -15.79 -3.72 2.19
C GLU A 292 -16.95 -4.71 1.98
N VAL A 293 -17.94 -4.65 2.86
CA VAL A 293 -19.23 -5.30 2.71
C VAL A 293 -20.28 -4.21 2.57
N LEU A 294 -21.12 -4.32 1.54
CA LEU A 294 -22.09 -3.29 1.18
C LEU A 294 -23.52 -3.78 1.34
N ASP A 295 -24.38 -2.92 1.89
CA ASP A 295 -25.83 -3.09 1.90
C ASP A 295 -26.30 -4.45 2.47
N SER A 296 -25.61 -4.95 3.51
CA SER A 296 -25.91 -6.24 4.15
C SER A 296 -27.07 -6.16 5.14
N ALA A 297 -27.82 -7.25 5.27
CA ALA A 297 -28.84 -7.40 6.30
C ALA A 297 -28.29 -7.78 7.68
N ALA A 298 -26.99 -8.10 7.77
CA ALA A 298 -26.33 -8.49 9.02
C ALA A 298 -26.29 -7.34 10.05
N SER A 299 -26.18 -7.72 11.33
CA SER A 299 -25.96 -6.78 12.41
C SER A 299 -24.57 -6.13 12.33
N PRO A 300 -24.37 -4.94 12.93
CA PRO A 300 -23.06 -4.28 12.95
C PRO A 300 -21.96 -5.16 13.55
N GLN A 301 -22.29 -5.94 14.58
CA GLN A 301 -21.33 -6.85 15.22
C GLN A 301 -20.94 -8.00 14.28
N GLU A 302 -21.90 -8.64 13.62
CA GLU A 302 -21.62 -9.75 12.67
C GLU A 302 -20.73 -9.29 11.51
N LEU A 303 -20.95 -8.09 10.97
CA LEU A 303 -20.10 -7.54 9.91
C LEU A 303 -18.68 -7.25 10.37
N ARG A 304 -18.55 -6.66 11.56
CA ARG A 304 -17.24 -6.37 12.15
C ARG A 304 -16.48 -7.66 12.43
N ASP A 305 -17.13 -8.63 13.06
CA ASP A 305 -16.52 -9.92 13.41
C ASP A 305 -16.16 -10.71 12.13
N PHE A 306 -16.97 -10.60 11.07
CA PHE A 306 -16.66 -11.13 9.74
C PHE A 306 -15.39 -10.51 9.15
N LEU A 307 -15.34 -9.19 8.98
CA LEU A 307 -14.18 -8.51 8.42
C LEU A 307 -12.93 -8.71 9.29
N TYR A 308 -13.07 -8.74 10.61
CA TYR A 308 -11.99 -9.05 11.54
C TYR A 308 -11.38 -10.42 11.24
N ALA A 309 -12.22 -11.45 11.10
CA ALA A 309 -11.74 -12.80 10.82
C ALA A 309 -11.09 -12.91 9.43
N ILE A 310 -11.64 -12.26 8.40
CA ILE A 310 -11.05 -12.25 7.06
C ILE A 310 -9.72 -11.48 7.03
N ALA A 311 -9.65 -10.29 7.63
CA ALA A 311 -8.40 -9.53 7.73
C ALA A 311 -7.33 -10.32 8.50
N GLY A 312 -7.71 -10.96 9.60
CA GLY A 312 -6.82 -11.84 10.35
C GLY A 312 -6.27 -12.98 9.50
N TYR A 313 -7.14 -13.69 8.76
CA TYR A 313 -6.72 -14.74 7.84
C TYR A 313 -5.77 -14.22 6.74
N VAL A 314 -6.09 -13.08 6.13
CA VAL A 314 -5.29 -12.47 5.06
C VAL A 314 -3.89 -12.11 5.55
N LEU A 315 -3.77 -11.54 6.75
CA LEU A 315 -2.47 -11.14 7.31
C LEU A 315 -1.68 -12.34 7.87
N ASP A 316 -2.32 -13.23 8.62
CA ASP A 316 -1.67 -14.37 9.27
C ASP A 316 -1.17 -15.41 8.24
N GLN A 317 -1.93 -15.62 7.17
CA GLN A 317 -1.59 -16.60 6.12
C GLN A 317 -0.94 -15.95 4.88
N ASP A 318 -0.68 -14.65 4.93
CA ASP A 318 -0.15 -13.84 3.81
C ASP A 318 -0.90 -14.10 2.48
N VAL A 319 -2.22 -14.11 2.54
CA VAL A 319 -3.07 -14.38 1.37
C VAL A 319 -3.29 -13.10 0.58
N THR A 320 -3.31 -13.19 -0.75
CA THR A 320 -3.77 -12.10 -1.62
C THR A 320 -5.09 -12.53 -2.22
N LEU A 321 -6.14 -11.73 -1.97
CA LEU A 321 -7.47 -11.93 -2.51
C LEU A 321 -7.61 -11.17 -3.82
N ASN A 322 -8.13 -11.83 -4.86
CA ASN A 322 -8.26 -11.27 -6.20
C ASN A 322 -9.72 -11.13 -6.66
N ASP A 323 -9.92 -10.28 -7.67
CA ASP A 323 -11.22 -10.15 -8.34
C ASP A 323 -11.72 -11.49 -8.90
N GLY A 324 -13.01 -11.77 -8.71
CA GLY A 324 -13.66 -12.99 -9.18
C GLY A 324 -13.43 -14.23 -8.31
N GLU A 325 -12.60 -14.15 -7.27
CA GLU A 325 -12.44 -15.21 -6.28
C GLU A 325 -13.64 -15.29 -5.32
N THR A 326 -13.62 -16.30 -4.45
CA THR A 326 -14.61 -16.47 -3.39
C THR A 326 -13.92 -16.72 -2.06
N ILE A 327 -14.49 -16.21 -0.97
CA ILE A 327 -14.04 -16.47 0.39
C ILE A 327 -15.17 -16.99 1.27
N GLY A 328 -14.85 -17.70 2.34
CA GLY A 328 -15.82 -18.23 3.29
C GLY A 328 -15.14 -18.97 4.43
N PHE A 329 -15.86 -19.21 5.52
CA PHE A 329 -15.35 -19.94 6.69
C PHE A 329 -15.34 -21.46 6.51
N SER A 330 -15.85 -21.96 5.39
CA SER A 330 -15.94 -23.37 5.05
C SER A 330 -15.81 -23.56 3.54
N ALA A 331 -15.56 -24.80 3.10
CA ALA A 331 -15.46 -25.11 1.67
C ALA A 331 -16.81 -24.96 0.93
N GLU A 332 -17.91 -25.00 1.68
CA GLU A 332 -19.27 -24.85 1.19
C GLU A 332 -19.68 -23.38 1.04
N GLU A 333 -19.14 -22.50 1.88
CA GLU A 333 -19.42 -21.07 1.85
C GLU A 333 -18.57 -20.37 0.78
N LYS A 334 -19.24 -19.72 -0.18
CA LYS A 334 -18.61 -19.06 -1.32
C LYS A 334 -19.14 -17.65 -1.47
N LEU A 335 -18.58 -16.72 -0.70
CA LEU A 335 -18.89 -15.31 -0.76
C LEU A 335 -18.08 -14.69 -1.92
N PRO A 336 -18.72 -14.12 -2.95
CA PRO A 336 -18.00 -13.57 -4.09
C PRO A 336 -17.19 -12.33 -3.70
N ILE A 337 -16.03 -12.19 -4.32
CA ILE A 337 -15.16 -11.01 -4.22
C ILE A 337 -15.17 -10.28 -5.57
N THR A 338 -15.40 -8.98 -5.51
CA THR A 338 -15.29 -8.09 -6.67
C THR A 338 -14.32 -6.95 -6.35
N CYS A 339 -13.31 -6.73 -7.18
CA CYS A 339 -12.46 -5.56 -7.08
C CYS A 339 -13.09 -4.39 -7.84
N ALA A 340 -13.41 -3.31 -7.14
CA ALA A 340 -14.04 -2.13 -7.73
C ALA A 340 -13.63 -0.86 -6.99
N GLU A 341 -14.02 0.30 -7.54
CA GLU A 341 -13.92 1.56 -6.80
C GLU A 341 -14.73 1.47 -5.50
N GLY A 342 -14.06 1.81 -4.40
CA GLY A 342 -14.60 1.73 -3.06
C GLY A 342 -15.77 2.66 -2.86
N ARG A 343 -16.79 2.19 -2.14
CA ARG A 343 -17.87 3.07 -1.67
C ARG A 343 -17.59 3.66 -0.29
N SER A 344 -16.71 3.01 0.47
CA SER A 344 -16.37 3.39 1.83
C SER A 344 -15.14 4.29 1.91
N LEU A 345 -14.15 4.05 1.02
CA LEU A 345 -12.91 4.82 0.89
C LEU A 345 -12.70 5.19 -0.59
N ASP A 346 -12.06 6.33 -0.86
CA ASP A 346 -11.80 6.83 -2.22
C ASP A 346 -10.59 6.13 -2.85
N GLN A 347 -10.71 4.82 -3.02
CA GLN A 347 -9.69 3.93 -3.57
C GLN A 347 -10.30 2.60 -4.03
N LYS A 348 -9.54 1.77 -4.76
CA LYS A 348 -9.97 0.42 -5.09
C LYS A 348 -10.07 -0.46 -3.84
N MET A 349 -11.15 -1.23 -3.76
CA MET A 349 -11.43 -2.12 -2.63
C MET A 349 -11.99 -3.47 -3.11
N LEU A 350 -11.84 -4.49 -2.27
CA LEU A 350 -12.45 -5.80 -2.44
C LEU A 350 -13.84 -5.82 -1.81
N GLN A 351 -14.87 -5.84 -2.64
CA GLN A 351 -16.25 -5.94 -2.21
C GLN A 351 -16.62 -7.41 -1.97
N ILE A 352 -16.94 -7.76 -0.73
CA ILE A 352 -17.29 -9.13 -0.35
C ILE A 352 -18.79 -9.25 -0.16
N GLY A 353 -19.42 -10.15 -0.91
CA GLY A 353 -20.86 -10.41 -0.81
C GLY A 353 -21.22 -11.20 0.44
N TYR A 354 -21.54 -10.52 1.55
CA TYR A 354 -21.92 -11.17 2.82
C TYR A 354 -23.38 -10.92 3.22
N GLN A 355 -24.10 -12.00 3.51
CA GLN A 355 -25.47 -11.99 4.04
C GLN A 355 -25.56 -12.95 5.23
N PRO A 356 -26.33 -12.61 6.28
CA PRO A 356 -26.53 -13.50 7.41
C PRO A 356 -27.28 -14.77 6.95
N ALA A 357 -26.96 -15.90 7.58
CA ALA A 357 -27.50 -17.23 7.28
C ALA A 357 -29.00 -17.38 7.57
#